data_AF-A0A928VZX8-F1
#
_entry.id   AF-A0A928VZX8-F1
#
_cell.length_a   1.000
_cell.length_b   1.000
_cell.length_c   1.000
_cell.angle_alpha   90.00
_cell.angle_beta   90.00
_cell.angle_gamma   90.00
#
_symmetry.space_group_name_H-M   'P 1'
#
loop_
_entity.id
_entity.type
_entity.pdbx_description
1 polymer ?
#
loop_
_entity_poly.entity_id
_entity_poly.type
_entity_poly.pdbx_seq_one_letter_code
_entity_poly.pdbx_strand_id
1 'polypeptide(L)' 'MENFDLTDDLRWTLPAQAKLKMIPFFARPQARQKIEAMTRAAELEEVTAEIVERARAEFGQ' A
#
# COMPACT_ATOMS: atom_id res chain seq x y z
N MET A 1 -6.80 -7.87 26.44
CA MET A 1 -5.46 -7.62 25.88
C MET A 1 -5.67 -7.20 24.44
N GLU A 2 -5.82 -5.90 24.20
CA GLU A 2 -5.84 -5.34 22.87
C GLU A 2 -4.39 -5.00 22.53
N ASN A 3 -3.79 -5.78 21.64
CA ASN A 3 -2.52 -5.39 21.05
C ASN A 3 -2.83 -4.20 20.14
N PHE A 4 -2.62 -2.99 20.68
CA PHE A 4 -2.40 -1.82 19.86
C PHE A 4 -1.08 -2.06 19.14
N ASP A 5 -1.15 -2.60 17.93
CA ASP A 5 -0.04 -2.54 16.98
C ASP A 5 0.32 -1.06 16.85
N LEU A 6 1.37 -0.66 17.57
CA LEU A 6 1.93 0.69 17.66
C LEU A 6 2.63 1.12 16.37
N THR A 7 2.38 0.40 15.28
CA THR A 7 2.71 0.86 13.94
C THR A 7 1.40 1.32 13.32
N ASP A 8 1.35 2.57 12.89
CA ASP A 8 0.29 3.14 12.06
C ASP A 8 0.28 2.47 10.66
N ASP A 9 0.65 1.18 10.56
CA ASP A 9 0.75 0.45 9.32
C ASP A 9 -0.63 -0.04 8.92
N LEU A 10 -1.08 0.36 7.73
CA LEU A 10 -2.31 -0.13 7.14
C LEU A 10 -2.23 -1.65 6.96
N ARG A 11 -3.39 -2.33 7.02
CA ARG A 11 -3.46 -3.77 6.72
C ARG A 11 -3.25 -3.99 5.23
N TRP A 12 -2.45 -4.99 4.83
CA TRP A 12 -2.23 -5.30 3.42
C TRP A 12 -2.80 -6.66 3.06
N THR A 13 -3.73 -6.69 2.11
CA THR A 13 -4.23 -7.95 1.55
C THR A 13 -3.12 -8.74 0.84
N LEU A 14 -3.23 -10.07 0.79
CA LEU A 14 -2.26 -10.91 0.06
C LEU A 14 -2.11 -10.50 -1.41
N PRO A 15 -3.19 -10.17 -2.15
CA PRO A 15 -3.08 -9.65 -3.51
C PRO A 15 -2.32 -8.31 -3.60
N ALA A 16 -2.53 -7.40 -2.66
CA ALA A 16 -1.80 -6.11 -2.63
C ALA A 16 -0.30 -6.32 -2.41
N GLN A 17 0.07 -7.20 -1.47
CA GLN A 17 1.47 -7.54 -1.22
C GLN A 17 2.14 -8.17 -2.45
N ALA A 18 1.43 -9.04 -3.18
CA ALA A 18 1.92 -9.63 -4.42
C ALA A 18 2.18 -8.56 -5.49
N LYS A 19 1.27 -7.59 -5.64
CA LYS A 19 1.43 -6.46 -6.56
C LYS A 19 2.59 -5.53 -6.18
N LEU A 20 2.75 -5.23 -4.89
CA LEU A 20 3.89 -4.43 -4.40
C LEU A 20 5.23 -5.10 -4.71
N LYS A 21 5.31 -6.43 -4.64
CA LYS A 21 6.53 -7.19 -4.98
C LYS A 21 6.90 -7.09 -6.47
N MET A 22 5.94 -6.82 -7.37
CA MET A 22 6.20 -6.60 -8.79
C MET A 22 6.91 -5.26 -9.07
N ILE A 23 6.86 -4.31 -8.12
CA ILE A 23 7.58 -3.04 -8.21
C ILE A 23 9.07 -3.30 -7.96
N PRO A 24 9.99 -2.70 -8.76
CA PRO A 24 11.43 -2.82 -8.53
C PRO A 24 11.82 -2.43 -7.10
N PHE A 25 12.74 -3.17 -6.48
CA PHE A 25 12.99 -3.06 -5.03
C PHE A 25 13.35 -1.63 -4.58
N PHE A 26 14.09 -0.89 -5.39
CA PHE A 26 14.50 0.49 -5.10
C PHE A 26 13.33 1.49 -5.12
N ALA A 27 12.27 1.19 -5.88
CA ALA A 27 11.06 2.02 -5.97
C ALA A 27 10.00 1.63 -4.93
N ARG A 28 10.11 0.45 -4.29
CA ARG A 28 9.12 -0.04 -3.32
C ARG A 28 8.88 0.90 -2.13
N PRO A 29 9.88 1.53 -1.50
CA PRO A 29 9.62 2.45 -0.38
C PRO A 29 8.74 3.63 -0.79
N GLN A 30 9.03 4.25 -1.94
CA GLN A 30 8.24 5.36 -2.49
C GLN A 30 6.84 4.89 -2.89
N ALA A 31 6.75 3.73 -3.55
CA ALA A 31 5.47 3.14 -3.93
C ALA A 31 4.59 2.85 -2.71
N ARG A 32 5.15 2.24 -1.66
CA ARG A 32 4.45 1.94 -0.41
C ARG A 32 3.87 3.20 0.21
N GLN A 33 4.68 4.25 0.38
CA GLN A 33 4.22 5.52 0.98
C GLN A 33 3.04 6.12 0.21
N LYS A 34 3.11 6.12 -1.13
CA LYS A 34 2.03 6.67 -1.96
C LYS A 34 0.75 5.81 -1.88
N ILE A 35 0.89 4.49 -1.88
CA ILE A 35 -0.24 3.56 -1.72
C ILE A 35 -0.92 3.77 -0.36
N GLU A 36 -0.15 3.92 0.71
CA GLU A 36 -0.68 4.16 2.06
C GLU A 36 -1.39 5.52 2.13
N ALA A 37 -0.82 6.56 1.54
CA ALA A 37 -1.45 7.87 1.44
C ALA A 37 -2.78 7.81 0.67
N MET A 38 -2.83 7.09 -0.45
CA MET A 38 -4.07 6.90 -1.23
C MET A 38 -5.14 6.12 -0.44
N THR A 39 -4.72 5.11 0.30
CA THR A 39 -5.63 4.30 1.13
C THR A 39 -6.25 5.15 2.25
N ARG A 40 -5.44 5.96 2.94
CA ARG A 40 -5.94 6.90 3.96
C ARG A 40 -6.83 8.00 3.37
N ALA A 41 -6.47 8.53 2.21
CA ALA A 41 -7.27 9.53 1.52
C ALA A 41 -8.63 8.97 1.05
N ALA A 42 -8.71 7.66 0.83
CA ALA A 42 -9.95 6.95 0.57
C ALA A 42 -10.70 6.52 1.85
N GLU A 43 -10.22 6.91 3.03
CA GLU A 43 -10.76 6.52 4.35
C GLU A 43 -10.84 5.00 4.54
N LEU A 44 -9.89 4.27 3.94
CA LEU A 44 -9.76 2.83 4.05
C LEU A 44 -8.70 2.46 5.08
N GLU A 45 -8.92 1.36 5.78
CA GLU A 45 -7.96 0.80 6.76
C GLU A 45 -7.13 -0.35 6.17
N GLU A 46 -7.46 -0.76 4.94
CA GLU A 46 -6.86 -1.90 4.25
C GLU A 46 -6.42 -1.55 2.83
N VAL A 47 -5.17 -1.89 2.51
CA VAL A 47 -4.59 -1.80 1.18
C VAL A 47 -5.02 -3.02 0.35
N THR A 48 -5.82 -2.73 -0.68
CA THR A 48 -6.27 -3.71 -1.66
C THR A 48 -5.39 -3.70 -2.91
N ALA A 49 -5.44 -4.77 -3.71
CA ALA A 49 -4.69 -4.82 -4.99
C ALA A 49 -5.09 -3.69 -5.95
N GLU A 50 -6.32 -3.20 -5.86
CA GLU A 50 -6.81 -2.10 -6.69
C GLU A 50 -6.06 -0.80 -6.40
N ILE A 51 -5.83 -0.47 -5.13
CA ILE A 51 -5.08 0.74 -4.76
C ILE A 51 -3.62 0.64 -5.23
N VAL A 52 -3.01 -0.54 -5.10
CA VAL A 52 -1.63 -0.77 -5.58
C VAL A 52 -1.54 -0.57 -7.10
N GLU A 53 -2.52 -1.05 -7.85
CA GLU A 53 -2.54 -0.88 -9.31
C GLU A 53 -2.77 0.59 -9.70
N ARG A 54 -3.67 1.31 -9.01
CA ARG A 54 -3.88 2.75 -9.22
C ARG A 54 -2.60 3.54 -8.96
N ALA A 55 -1.92 3.28 -7.84
CA ALA A 55 -0.65 3.91 -7.53
C ALA A 55 0.41 3.61 -8.60
N ARG A 56 0.50 2.35 -9.05
CA ARG A 56 1.43 1.94 -10.11
C ARG A 56 1.18 2.70 -11.42
N ALA A 57 -0.07 2.93 -11.79
CA ALA A 57 -0.42 3.72 -12.98
C ALA A 57 0.09 5.18 -12.87
N GLU A 58 0.06 5.77 -11.68
CA GLU A 58 0.60 7.11 -11.44
C GLU A 58 2.14 7.18 -11.37
N PHE A 59 2.83 6.08 -11.07
CA PHE A 59 4.30 6.04 -11.00
C PHE A 59 4.98 5.91 -12.38
N GLY A 60 4.26 5.46 -13.40
CA GLY A 60 4.78 5.26 -14.75
C GLY A 60 4.55 6.43 -15.70
N GLN A 61 3.99 7.54 -15.21
CA GLN A 61 3.82 8.79 -15.94
C GLN A 61 4.96 9.77 -15.64
#